data_AF-A0A1R0GT23-F1
#
_entry.id   AF-A0A1R0GT23-F1
#
_cell.length_a   1.000
_cell.length_b   1.000
_cell.length_c   1.000
_cell.angle_alpha   90.00
_cell.angle_beta   90.00
_cell.angle_gamma   90.00
#
_symmetry.space_group_name_H-M   'P 1'
#
loop_
_entity.id
_entity.type
_entity.pdbx_description
1 polymer ?
#
loop_
_entity_poly.entity_id
_entity_poly.type
_entity_poly.pdbx_seq_one_letter_code
_entity_poly.pdbx_strand_id
1 'polypeptide(L)'
;MEGYLLESDVYFYNGDFQRSLQLLNYALRINKSYLDSNPAYIYLAKSEIYLQLKNPDNSYKYSEMANNLMRSPRTLNQLVEIYLLSEDFSKALGLVKIMTEYSDNNPLLLITIAKVLLYSNNSYEQTKALLETILEIDDKNEEAFGMLVTLFLNNKRYELATELLGERVQEFNKDYYYVQYGDLLTINNDLSEAVLSYNMAKSLNPKNQRAEDGLARINELESSGELQDDRVNIQSFDDPNELSTTQSHSEPGDSFVFNTPSSSTMDTSFSIMLQNTLRED
;
A
#
# COMPACT_ATOMS: atom_id res chain seq x y z
N MET A 1 24.21 17.10 -21.93
CA MET A 1 24.03 16.07 -20.89
C MET A 1 22.57 15.70 -20.74
N GLU A 2 21.69 16.70 -20.61
CA GLU A 2 20.23 16.54 -20.54
C GLU A 2 19.65 15.70 -21.69
N GLY A 3 20.14 15.88 -22.93
CA GLY A 3 19.67 15.07 -24.07
C GLY A 3 19.88 13.56 -23.91
N TYR A 4 20.99 13.12 -23.31
CA TYR A 4 21.26 11.70 -23.09
C TYR A 4 20.46 11.13 -21.91
N LEU A 5 20.14 11.97 -20.92
CA LEU A 5 19.24 11.57 -19.82
C LEU A 5 17.83 11.36 -20.38
N LEU A 6 17.31 12.31 -21.16
CA LEU A 6 15.99 12.18 -21.78
C LEU A 6 15.89 10.96 -22.71
N GLU A 7 16.91 10.72 -23.53
CA GLU A 7 16.94 9.54 -24.39
C GLU A 7 17.02 8.24 -23.57
N SER A 8 17.80 8.24 -22.48
CA SER A 8 17.86 7.13 -21.53
C SER A 8 16.50 6.83 -20.91
N ASP A 9 15.73 7.85 -20.55
CA ASP A 9 14.38 7.71 -19.98
C ASP A 9 13.43 7.06 -20.99
N VAL A 10 13.54 7.41 -22.28
CA VAL A 10 12.77 6.74 -23.35
C VAL A 10 13.05 5.23 -23.37
N TYR A 11 14.33 4.83 -23.32
CA TYR A 11 14.66 3.40 -23.25
C TYR A 11 14.20 2.74 -21.95
N PHE A 12 14.29 3.45 -20.82
CA PHE A 12 13.80 2.98 -19.53
C PHE A 12 12.29 2.68 -19.56
N TYR A 13 11.47 3.63 -20.02
CA TYR A 13 10.02 3.45 -20.11
C TYR A 13 9.61 2.37 -21.13
N ASN A 14 10.47 2.10 -22.13
CA ASN A 14 10.30 0.97 -23.06
C ASN A 14 10.79 -0.38 -22.48
N GLY A 15 11.31 -0.40 -21.25
CA GLY A 15 11.87 -1.60 -20.61
C GLY A 15 13.23 -2.05 -21.15
N ASP A 16 13.85 -1.27 -22.04
CA ASP A 16 15.18 -1.54 -22.60
C ASP A 16 16.27 -0.99 -21.65
N PHE A 17 16.34 -1.58 -20.47
CA PHE A 17 17.25 -1.20 -19.41
C PHE A 17 18.72 -1.26 -19.83
N GLN A 18 19.07 -2.15 -20.75
CA GLN A 18 20.45 -2.28 -21.24
C GLN A 18 20.87 -1.08 -22.08
N ARG A 19 20.05 -0.66 -23.05
CA ARG A 19 20.35 0.54 -23.84
C ARG A 19 20.32 1.81 -23.00
N SER A 20 19.36 1.89 -22.07
CA SER A 20 19.30 2.97 -21.08
C SER A 20 20.62 3.10 -20.30
N LEU A 21 21.13 2.00 -19.72
CA LEU A 21 22.43 1.99 -19.03
C LEU A 21 23.61 2.33 -19.93
N GLN A 22 23.61 1.89 -21.20
CA GLN A 22 24.66 2.22 -22.15
C GLN A 22 24.74 3.73 -22.41
N LEU A 23 23.60 4.38 -22.62
CA LEU A 23 23.52 5.83 -22.79
C LEU A 23 23.97 6.58 -21.55
N LEU A 24 23.55 6.16 -20.36
CA LEU A 24 23.98 6.78 -19.10
C LEU A 24 25.50 6.63 -18.88
N ASN A 25 26.07 5.47 -19.22
CA ASN A 25 27.51 5.27 -19.17
C ASN A 25 28.27 6.16 -20.18
N TYR A 26 27.70 6.37 -21.37
CA TYR A 26 28.25 7.29 -22.36
C TYR A 26 28.18 8.75 -21.87
N ALA A 27 27.04 9.15 -21.30
CA ALA A 27 26.84 10.48 -20.70
C ALA A 27 27.86 10.77 -19.59
N LEU A 28 28.16 9.80 -18.72
CA LEU A 28 29.18 9.93 -17.67
C LEU A 28 30.60 10.09 -18.25
N ARG A 29 30.93 9.37 -19.33
CA ARG A 29 32.25 9.47 -19.98
C ARG A 29 32.46 10.86 -20.57
N ILE A 30 31.45 11.40 -21.23
CA ILE A 30 31.48 12.77 -21.77
C ILE A 30 31.53 13.78 -20.63
N ASN A 31 30.72 13.63 -19.56
CA ASN A 31 30.78 14.54 -18.42
C ASN A 31 32.21 14.68 -17.86
N LYS A 32 32.86 13.54 -17.60
CA LYS A 32 34.24 13.52 -17.08
C LYS A 32 35.23 14.29 -17.95
N SER A 33 35.01 14.36 -19.27
CA SER A 33 35.87 15.12 -20.18
C SER A 33 35.57 16.62 -20.24
N TYR A 34 34.38 17.06 -19.82
CA TYR A 34 33.91 18.45 -19.95
C TYR A 34 33.72 19.18 -18.60
N LEU A 35 33.98 18.54 -17.44
CA LEU A 35 33.99 19.13 -16.09
C LEU A 35 32.70 19.84 -15.59
N ASP A 36 31.66 19.99 -16.42
CA ASP A 36 30.65 21.04 -16.22
C ASP A 36 29.22 20.60 -15.86
N SER A 37 28.96 19.41 -15.28
CA SER A 37 27.66 19.21 -14.60
C SER A 37 27.68 18.14 -13.52
N ASN A 38 26.86 18.33 -12.47
CA ASN A 38 26.67 17.37 -11.39
C ASN A 38 26.07 16.05 -11.93
N PRO A 39 26.78 14.90 -11.87
CA PRO A 39 26.29 13.63 -12.40
C PRO A 39 25.24 12.95 -11.52
N ALA A 40 24.79 13.58 -10.42
CA ALA A 40 23.81 13.02 -9.50
C ALA A 40 22.57 12.45 -10.20
N TYR A 41 21.99 13.17 -11.18
CA TYR A 41 20.83 12.69 -11.93
C TYR A 41 21.11 11.43 -12.76
N ILE A 42 22.33 11.29 -13.30
CA ILE A 42 22.73 10.07 -14.02
C ILE A 42 22.85 8.90 -13.04
N TYR A 43 23.45 9.11 -11.88
CA TYR A 43 23.52 8.06 -10.86
C TYR A 43 22.14 7.67 -10.34
N LEU A 44 21.24 8.63 -10.18
CA LEU A 44 19.86 8.37 -9.78
C LEU A 44 19.12 7.52 -10.83
N ALA A 45 19.20 7.89 -12.11
CA ALA A 45 18.62 7.10 -13.21
C ALA A 45 19.20 5.68 -13.28
N LYS A 46 20.52 5.52 -13.05
CA LYS A 46 21.13 4.19 -12.96
C LYS A 46 20.57 3.40 -11.78
N SER A 47 20.42 4.01 -10.61
CA SER A 47 19.83 3.36 -9.44
C SER A 47 18.41 2.87 -9.72
N GLU A 48 17.58 3.70 -10.35
CA GLU A 48 16.22 3.36 -10.74
C GLU A 48 16.18 2.15 -11.69
N ILE A 49 17.06 2.12 -12.70
CA ILE A 49 17.21 0.94 -13.58
C ILE A 49 17.58 -0.31 -12.78
N TYR A 50 18.53 -0.22 -11.85
CA TYR A 50 18.93 -1.39 -11.06
C TYR A 50 17.84 -1.85 -10.07
N LEU A 51 16.95 -0.97 -9.60
CA LEU A 51 15.74 -1.39 -8.87
C LEU A 51 14.80 -2.20 -9.76
N GLN A 52 14.55 -1.75 -10.99
CA GLN A 52 13.71 -2.50 -11.93
C GLN A 52 14.30 -3.88 -12.26
N LEU A 53 15.64 -3.96 -12.31
CA LEU A 53 16.37 -5.23 -12.46
C LEU A 53 16.44 -6.07 -11.18
N LYS A 54 15.78 -5.67 -10.09
CA LYS A 54 15.82 -6.31 -8.77
C LYS A 54 17.25 -6.57 -8.27
N ASN A 55 18.14 -5.61 -8.53
CA ASN A 55 19.54 -5.65 -8.12
C ASN A 55 19.79 -4.55 -7.05
N PRO A 56 19.46 -4.83 -5.78
CA PRO A 56 19.53 -3.83 -4.71
C PRO A 56 20.96 -3.34 -4.47
N ASP A 57 21.98 -4.18 -4.66
CA ASP A 57 23.39 -3.80 -4.43
C ASP A 57 23.87 -2.69 -5.38
N ASN A 58 23.65 -2.87 -6.69
CA ASN A 58 24.01 -1.84 -7.66
C ASN A 58 23.11 -0.62 -7.50
N SER A 59 21.83 -0.83 -7.20
CA SER A 59 20.93 0.30 -6.96
C SER A 59 21.41 1.15 -5.79
N TYR A 60 21.72 0.53 -4.66
CA TYR A 60 22.26 1.17 -3.47
C TYR A 60 23.51 1.97 -3.79
N LYS A 61 24.48 1.34 -4.46
CA LYS A 61 25.72 1.99 -4.88
C LYS A 61 25.49 3.29 -5.65
N TYR A 62 24.61 3.27 -6.66
CA TYR A 62 24.37 4.46 -7.47
C TYR A 62 23.50 5.49 -6.76
N SER A 63 22.53 5.07 -5.94
CA SER A 63 21.75 5.97 -5.09
C SER A 63 22.63 6.69 -4.08
N GLU A 64 23.57 6.00 -3.44
CA GLU A 64 24.52 6.58 -2.50
C GLU A 64 25.41 7.61 -3.20
N MET A 65 25.93 7.29 -4.39
CA MET A 65 26.68 8.25 -5.22
C MET A 65 25.85 9.49 -5.56
N ALA A 66 24.57 9.34 -5.92
CA ALA A 66 23.68 10.45 -6.19
C ALA A 66 23.44 11.31 -4.93
N ASN A 67 23.13 10.66 -3.81
CA ASN A 67 22.85 11.32 -2.54
C ASN A 67 24.05 12.09 -1.97
N ASN A 68 25.26 11.56 -2.13
CA ASN A 68 26.50 12.22 -1.72
C ASN A 68 26.80 13.50 -2.54
N LEU A 69 26.35 13.54 -3.79
CA LEU A 69 26.51 14.71 -4.67
C LEU A 69 25.36 15.70 -4.56
N MET A 70 24.16 15.21 -4.25
CA MET A 70 22.94 16.00 -4.17
C MET A 70 21.94 15.31 -3.23
N ARG A 71 22.05 15.61 -1.93
CA ARG A 71 21.07 15.14 -0.95
C ARG A 71 19.75 15.87 -1.18
N SER A 72 18.72 15.13 -1.58
CA SER A 72 17.41 15.66 -1.88
C SER A 72 16.32 14.65 -1.49
N PRO A 73 15.05 15.08 -1.37
CA PRO A 73 13.95 14.14 -1.11
C PRO A 73 13.89 13.00 -2.14
N ARG A 74 14.24 13.27 -3.40
CA ARG A 74 14.27 12.26 -4.46
C ARG A 74 15.35 11.19 -4.24
N THR A 75 16.56 11.58 -3.83
CA THR A 75 17.64 10.61 -3.56
C THR A 75 17.39 9.83 -2.27
N LEU A 76 16.80 10.47 -1.25
CA LEU A 76 16.38 9.79 -0.03
C LEU A 76 15.27 8.79 -0.30
N ASN A 77 14.25 9.15 -1.08
CA ASN A 77 13.20 8.23 -1.51
C ASN A 77 13.78 7.00 -2.19
N GLN A 78 14.75 7.19 -3.09
CA GLN A 78 15.37 6.06 -3.79
C GLN A 78 16.04 5.08 -2.83
N LEU A 79 16.76 5.58 -1.82
CA LEU A 79 17.36 4.75 -0.78
C LEU A 79 16.31 4.07 0.11
N VAL A 80 15.18 4.73 0.40
CA VAL A 80 14.05 4.11 1.12
C VAL A 80 13.49 2.92 0.33
N GLU A 81 13.20 3.11 -0.96
CA GLU A 81 12.69 2.04 -1.82
C GLU A 81 13.66 0.84 -1.91
N ILE A 82 14.97 1.10 -1.91
CA ILE A 82 16.00 0.04 -1.87
C ILE A 82 15.97 -0.74 -0.56
N TYR A 83 15.82 -0.04 0.58
CA TYR A 83 15.74 -0.70 1.88
C TYR A 83 14.42 -1.45 2.06
N LEU A 84 13.30 -0.93 1.54
CA LEU A 84 12.02 -1.65 1.50
C LEU A 84 12.14 -2.93 0.68
N LEU A 85 12.74 -2.85 -0.52
CA LEU A 85 12.97 -4.04 -1.37
C LEU A 85 13.88 -5.08 -0.71
N SER A 86 14.81 -4.62 0.13
CA SER A 86 15.74 -5.48 0.87
C SER A 86 15.21 -5.91 2.24
N GLU A 87 13.97 -5.56 2.57
CA GLU A 87 13.31 -5.79 3.87
C GLU A 87 14.08 -5.21 5.08
N ASP A 88 14.96 -4.23 4.86
CA ASP A 88 15.70 -3.52 5.90
C ASP A 88 14.86 -2.32 6.42
N PHE A 89 13.74 -2.66 7.06
CA PHE A 89 12.77 -1.66 7.56
C PHE A 89 13.37 -0.70 8.59
N SER A 90 14.41 -1.13 9.32
CA SER A 90 15.10 -0.29 10.29
C SER A 90 15.82 0.89 9.62
N LYS A 91 16.57 0.63 8.55
CA LYS A 91 17.24 1.70 7.79
C LYS A 91 16.24 2.55 7.00
N ALA A 92 15.19 1.93 6.44
CA ALA A 92 14.11 2.66 5.79
C ALA A 92 13.46 3.67 6.75
N LEU A 93 13.16 3.24 7.98
CA LEU A 93 12.60 4.12 9.01
C LEU A 93 13.55 5.26 9.39
N GLY A 94 14.85 4.98 9.49
CA GLY A 94 15.86 6.01 9.73
C GLY A 94 15.90 7.08 8.65
N LEU A 95 15.77 6.70 7.37
CA LEU A 95 15.73 7.66 6.26
C LEU A 95 14.42 8.45 6.20
N VAL A 96 13.29 7.79 6.48
CA VAL A 96 11.99 8.45 6.48
C VAL A 96 11.90 9.54 7.56
N LYS A 97 12.51 9.31 8.74
CA LYS A 97 12.66 10.35 9.79
C LYS A 97 13.47 11.57 9.34
N ILE A 98 14.39 11.40 8.40
CA ILE A 98 15.12 12.51 7.79
C ILE A 98 14.22 13.20 6.76
N MET A 99 13.42 12.45 6.00
CA MET A 99 12.54 13.00 4.97
C MET A 99 11.43 13.90 5.54
N THR A 100 11.03 13.71 6.81
CA THR A 100 10.09 14.62 7.49
C THR A 100 10.67 16.02 7.74
N GLU A 101 11.99 16.22 7.64
CA GLU A 101 12.59 17.57 7.68
C GLU A 101 12.35 18.35 6.37
N TYR A 102 11.94 17.67 5.30
CA TYR A 102 11.69 18.24 3.99
C TYR A 102 10.19 18.37 3.67
N SER A 103 9.30 17.97 4.59
CA SER A 103 7.88 17.75 4.29
C SER A 103 7.04 19.02 4.48
N ASP A 104 6.99 19.85 3.45
CA ASP A 104 5.85 20.75 3.21
C ASP A 104 4.79 19.95 2.44
N ASN A 105 3.93 19.17 3.13
CA ASN A 105 2.77 18.44 2.58
C ASN A 105 2.92 17.77 1.19
N ASN A 106 4.13 17.35 0.81
CA ASN A 106 4.38 16.78 -0.52
C ASN A 106 3.83 15.35 -0.57
N PRO A 107 2.78 15.07 -1.37
CA PRO A 107 2.10 13.78 -1.35
C PRO A 107 3.03 12.60 -1.66
N LEU A 108 4.03 12.81 -2.52
CA LEU A 108 5.03 11.77 -2.86
C LEU A 108 5.88 11.38 -1.65
N LEU A 109 6.22 12.34 -0.79
CA LEU A 109 6.98 12.06 0.43
C LEU A 109 6.09 11.43 1.49
N LEU A 110 4.84 11.89 1.62
CA LEU A 110 3.86 11.31 2.55
C LEU A 110 3.59 9.83 2.22
N ILE A 111 3.42 9.49 0.94
CA ILE A 111 3.31 8.10 0.46
C ILE A 111 4.54 7.28 0.87
N THR A 112 5.74 7.81 0.66
CA THR A 112 7.00 7.13 1.01
C THR A 112 7.10 6.86 2.52
N ILE A 113 6.74 7.85 3.33
CA ILE A 113 6.68 7.73 4.79
C ILE A 113 5.69 6.62 5.16
N ALA A 114 4.47 6.65 4.59
CA ALA A 114 3.42 5.68 4.87
C ALA A 114 3.83 4.24 4.52
N LYS A 115 4.48 4.02 3.37
CA LYS A 115 5.01 2.70 2.96
C LYS A 115 5.93 2.09 4.02
N VAL A 116 6.82 2.89 4.60
CA VAL A 116 7.74 2.40 5.63
C VAL A 116 7.00 2.14 6.94
N LEU A 117 6.09 3.03 7.33
CA LEU A 117 5.33 2.88 8.57
C LEU A 117 4.35 1.70 8.53
N LEU A 118 3.90 1.26 7.35
CA LEU A 118 3.09 0.03 7.21
C LEU A 118 3.78 -1.22 7.75
N TYR A 119 5.11 -1.28 7.69
CA TYR A 119 5.90 -2.39 8.22
C TYR A 119 6.37 -2.18 9.67
N SER A 120 5.93 -1.08 10.30
CA SER A 120 6.26 -0.76 11.69
C SER A 120 5.12 -1.19 12.62
N ASN A 121 5.39 -2.13 13.52
CA ASN A 121 4.40 -2.74 14.42
C ASN A 121 3.72 -1.74 15.39
N ASN A 122 4.28 -0.55 15.62
CA ASN A 122 3.78 0.43 16.59
C ASN A 122 3.27 1.72 15.94
N SER A 123 3.00 1.71 14.64
CA SER A 123 2.70 2.93 13.88
C SER A 123 1.26 3.04 13.37
N TYR A 124 0.32 2.18 13.81
CA TYR A 124 -1.04 2.13 13.26
C TYR A 124 -1.73 3.50 13.14
N GLU A 125 -1.90 4.24 14.24
CA GLU A 125 -2.60 5.54 14.21
C GLU A 125 -1.85 6.60 13.38
N GLN A 126 -0.51 6.55 13.38
CA GLN A 126 0.31 7.48 12.60
C GLN A 126 0.20 7.19 11.10
N THR A 127 0.30 5.92 10.72
CA THR A 127 0.14 5.48 9.33
C THR A 127 -1.27 5.77 8.83
N LYS A 128 -2.29 5.52 9.68
CA LYS A 128 -3.69 5.79 9.36
C LYS A 128 -3.90 7.28 9.06
N ALA A 129 -3.54 8.16 10.00
CA ALA A 129 -3.71 9.60 9.85
C ALA A 129 -2.97 10.13 8.60
N LEU A 130 -1.76 9.63 8.36
CA LEU A 130 -0.97 10.01 7.19
C LEU A 130 -1.63 9.61 5.87
N LEU A 131 -2.19 8.40 5.80
CA LEU A 131 -2.90 7.90 4.61
C LEU A 131 -4.22 8.65 4.38
N GLU A 132 -4.95 8.97 5.45
CA GLU A 132 -6.16 9.80 5.39
C GLU A 132 -5.83 11.20 4.84
N THR A 133 -4.77 11.86 5.32
CA THR A 133 -4.31 13.15 4.76
C THR A 133 -3.94 13.06 3.29
N ILE A 134 -3.31 11.98 2.83
CA ILE A 134 -3.00 11.82 1.40
C ILE A 134 -4.30 11.72 0.59
N LEU A 135 -5.31 11.01 1.09
CA LEU A 135 -6.62 10.90 0.45
C LEU A 135 -7.46 12.18 0.56
N GLU A 136 -7.19 13.06 1.53
CA GLU A 136 -7.78 14.41 1.56
C GLU A 136 -7.17 15.32 0.49
N ILE A 137 -5.86 15.18 0.22
CA ILE A 137 -5.16 15.95 -0.81
C ILE A 137 -5.51 15.44 -2.21
N ASP A 138 -5.53 14.13 -2.39
CA ASP A 138 -5.83 13.43 -3.65
C ASP A 138 -6.76 12.26 -3.36
N ASP A 139 -8.06 12.52 -3.46
CA ASP A 139 -9.10 11.53 -3.19
C ASP A 139 -8.88 10.26 -4.01
N LYS A 140 -8.41 10.38 -5.25
CA LYS A 140 -8.20 9.28 -6.20
C LYS A 140 -6.85 8.59 -6.11
N ASN A 141 -6.11 8.81 -5.03
CA ASN A 141 -4.82 8.15 -4.84
C ASN A 141 -4.99 6.64 -4.54
N GLU A 142 -4.93 5.80 -5.59
CA GLU A 142 -5.05 4.33 -5.49
C GLU A 142 -4.02 3.74 -4.52
N GLU A 143 -2.80 4.28 -4.51
CA GLU A 143 -1.73 3.78 -3.66
C GLU A 143 -2.04 4.02 -2.18
N ALA A 144 -2.44 5.23 -1.80
CA ALA A 144 -2.87 5.54 -0.43
C ALA A 144 -4.09 4.70 -0.01
N PHE A 145 -5.08 4.58 -0.88
CA PHE A 145 -6.26 3.74 -0.63
C PHE A 145 -5.88 2.28 -0.37
N GLY A 146 -5.08 1.67 -1.24
CA GLY A 146 -4.62 0.29 -1.08
C GLY A 146 -3.77 0.07 0.17
N MET A 147 -2.94 1.05 0.53
CA MET A 147 -2.19 1.03 1.77
C MET A 147 -3.08 1.12 3.01
N LEU A 148 -4.15 1.92 2.98
CA LEU A 148 -5.08 2.05 4.10
C LEU A 148 -5.90 0.77 4.30
N VAL A 149 -6.38 0.16 3.22
CA VAL A 149 -7.00 -1.18 3.26
C VAL A 149 -6.03 -2.19 3.87
N THR A 150 -4.78 -2.22 3.40
CA THR A 150 -3.74 -3.13 3.93
C THR A 150 -3.47 -2.90 5.41
N LEU A 151 -3.41 -1.63 5.84
CA LEU A 151 -3.24 -1.26 7.25
C LEU A 151 -4.36 -1.83 8.12
N PHE A 152 -5.62 -1.66 7.70
CA PHE A 152 -6.77 -2.20 8.43
C PHE A 152 -6.74 -3.72 8.50
N LEU A 153 -6.45 -4.40 7.38
CA LEU A 153 -6.34 -5.86 7.34
C LEU A 153 -5.24 -6.40 8.26
N ASN A 154 -4.03 -5.83 8.20
CA ASN A 154 -2.90 -6.24 9.05
C ASN A 154 -3.17 -6.06 10.55
N ASN A 155 -4.02 -5.08 10.90
CA ASN A 155 -4.39 -4.78 12.28
C ASN A 155 -5.75 -5.36 12.68
N LYS A 156 -6.29 -6.29 11.87
CA LYS A 156 -7.58 -6.98 12.11
C LYS A 156 -8.77 -6.02 12.32
N ARG A 157 -8.72 -4.84 11.70
CA ARG A 157 -9.81 -3.85 11.70
C ARG A 157 -10.74 -4.15 10.52
N TYR A 158 -11.39 -5.31 10.56
CA TYR A 158 -12.16 -5.83 9.44
C TYR A 158 -13.37 -4.97 9.10
N GLU A 159 -14.01 -4.37 10.11
CA GLU A 159 -15.16 -3.48 9.91
C GLU A 159 -14.76 -2.24 9.11
N LEU A 160 -13.66 -1.59 9.51
CA LEU A 160 -13.13 -0.41 8.81
C LEU A 160 -12.67 -0.76 7.38
N ALA A 161 -12.04 -1.92 7.20
CA ALA A 161 -11.67 -2.39 5.86
C ALA A 161 -12.88 -2.65 4.98
N THR A 162 -13.96 -3.21 5.55
CA THR A 162 -15.21 -3.53 4.84
C THR A 162 -15.93 -2.25 4.42
N GLU A 163 -16.04 -1.27 5.31
CA GLU A 163 -16.62 0.05 5.02
C GLU A 163 -15.83 0.76 3.90
N LEU A 164 -14.52 0.89 4.06
CA LEU A 164 -13.66 1.57 3.09
C LEU A 164 -13.69 0.92 1.71
N LEU A 165 -13.65 -0.41 1.63
CA LEU A 165 -13.77 -1.13 0.36
C LEU A 165 -15.18 -1.02 -0.22
N GLY A 166 -16.22 -1.15 0.60
CA GLY A 166 -17.61 -1.07 0.14
C GLY A 166 -17.95 0.27 -0.51
N GLU A 167 -17.42 1.38 0.02
CA GLU A 167 -17.61 2.72 -0.52
C GLU A 167 -16.87 2.94 -1.85
N ARG A 168 -15.68 2.36 -2.01
CA ARG A 168 -14.71 2.82 -3.02
C ARG A 168 -14.19 1.75 -3.98
N VAL A 169 -14.53 0.48 -3.80
CA VAL A 169 -14.04 -0.62 -4.66
C VAL A 169 -14.38 -0.41 -6.14
N GLN A 170 -15.54 0.18 -6.42
CA GLN A 170 -15.99 0.49 -7.79
C GLN A 170 -15.20 1.65 -8.43
N GLU A 171 -14.66 2.57 -7.63
CA GLU A 171 -13.90 3.72 -8.11
C GLU A 171 -12.56 3.29 -8.71
N PHE A 172 -11.84 2.41 -8.02
CA PHE A 172 -10.55 1.89 -8.47
C PHE A 172 -10.70 0.69 -9.43
N ASN A 173 -11.79 -0.07 -9.29
CA ASN A 173 -12.19 -1.14 -10.18
C ASN A 173 -11.07 -2.17 -10.47
N LYS A 174 -10.44 -2.69 -9.42
CA LYS A 174 -9.39 -3.71 -9.51
C LYS A 174 -9.87 -5.04 -8.95
N ASP A 175 -9.48 -6.12 -9.62
CA ASP A 175 -9.83 -7.49 -9.24
C ASP A 175 -9.41 -7.81 -7.80
N TYR A 176 -8.20 -7.39 -7.40
CA TYR A 176 -7.70 -7.66 -6.05
C TYR A 176 -8.47 -6.94 -4.93
N TYR A 177 -9.03 -5.75 -5.18
CA TYR A 177 -9.90 -5.08 -4.20
C TYR A 177 -11.25 -5.79 -4.05
N TYR A 178 -11.84 -6.23 -5.17
CA TYR A 178 -13.06 -7.04 -5.12
C TYR A 178 -12.84 -8.38 -4.40
N VAL A 179 -11.67 -9.00 -4.54
CA VAL A 179 -11.32 -10.19 -3.76
C VAL A 179 -11.20 -9.88 -2.27
N GLN A 180 -10.48 -8.81 -1.89
CA GLN A 180 -10.35 -8.41 -0.48
C GLN A 180 -11.72 -8.10 0.14
N TYR A 181 -12.60 -7.44 -0.61
CA TYR A 181 -13.96 -7.14 -0.16
C TYR A 181 -14.81 -8.41 -0.02
N GLY A 182 -14.74 -9.33 -0.99
CA GLY A 182 -15.40 -10.63 -0.91
C GLY A 182 -14.91 -11.46 0.28
N ASP A 183 -13.61 -11.45 0.56
CA ASP A 183 -13.03 -12.15 1.73
C ASP A 183 -13.60 -11.59 3.04
N LEU A 184 -13.72 -10.27 3.18
CA LEU A 184 -14.30 -9.61 4.36
C LEU A 184 -15.79 -9.88 4.50
N LEU A 185 -16.56 -9.81 3.41
CA LEU A 185 -17.99 -10.15 3.41
C LEU A 185 -18.21 -11.62 3.80
N THR A 186 -17.31 -12.51 3.37
CA THR A 186 -17.36 -13.92 3.78
C THR A 186 -17.14 -14.06 5.29
N ILE A 187 -16.19 -13.31 5.87
CA ILE A 187 -15.94 -13.28 7.32
C ILE A 187 -17.16 -12.76 8.09
N ASN A 188 -17.86 -11.77 7.53
CA ASN A 188 -19.07 -11.18 8.12
C ASN A 188 -20.34 -11.99 7.85
N ASN A 189 -20.24 -13.13 7.16
CA ASN A 189 -21.35 -14.01 6.76
C ASN A 189 -22.33 -13.38 5.74
N ASP A 190 -21.93 -12.30 5.06
CA ASP A 190 -22.66 -11.66 3.96
C ASP A 190 -22.38 -12.40 2.63
N LEU A 191 -22.74 -13.69 2.58
CA LEU A 191 -22.30 -14.59 1.51
C LEU A 191 -22.80 -14.20 0.12
N SER A 192 -24.01 -13.64 0.01
CA SER A 192 -24.57 -13.17 -1.28
C SER A 192 -23.70 -12.07 -1.90
N GLU A 193 -23.36 -11.07 -1.11
CA GLU A 193 -22.53 -9.93 -1.50
C GLU A 193 -21.08 -10.38 -1.75
N ALA A 194 -20.60 -11.36 -0.98
CA ALA A 194 -19.28 -11.96 -1.20
C ALA A 194 -19.20 -12.64 -2.58
N VAL A 195 -20.22 -13.44 -2.95
CA VAL A 195 -20.30 -14.08 -4.28
C VAL A 195 -20.33 -13.04 -5.39
N LEU A 196 -21.08 -11.95 -5.24
CA LEU A 196 -21.08 -10.86 -6.21
C LEU A 196 -19.69 -10.24 -6.37
N SER A 197 -19.00 -9.99 -5.25
CA SER A 197 -17.66 -9.41 -5.23
C SER A 197 -16.63 -10.30 -5.91
N TYR A 198 -16.60 -11.61 -5.60
CA TYR A 198 -15.69 -12.54 -6.28
C TYR A 198 -15.99 -12.68 -7.77
N ASN A 199 -17.27 -12.65 -8.18
CA ASN A 199 -17.63 -12.67 -9.60
C ASN A 199 -17.19 -11.39 -10.32
N MET A 200 -17.30 -10.22 -9.68
CA MET A 200 -16.72 -8.98 -10.19
C MET A 200 -15.21 -9.10 -10.38
N ALA A 201 -14.48 -9.64 -9.40
CA ALA A 201 -13.05 -9.90 -9.53
C ALA A 201 -12.73 -10.82 -10.74
N LYS A 202 -13.48 -11.91 -10.91
CA LYS A 202 -13.31 -12.83 -12.06
C LYS A 202 -13.69 -12.18 -13.39
N SER A 203 -14.63 -11.25 -13.41
CA SER A 203 -14.98 -10.51 -14.63
C SER A 203 -13.84 -9.62 -15.12
N LEU A 204 -13.10 -9.01 -14.17
CA LEU A 204 -11.93 -8.17 -14.45
C LEU A 204 -10.69 -9.01 -14.78
N ASN A 205 -10.51 -10.12 -14.06
CA ASN A 205 -9.41 -11.04 -14.24
C ASN A 205 -9.91 -12.49 -14.14
N PRO A 206 -10.24 -13.13 -15.28
CA PRO A 206 -10.72 -14.51 -15.29
C PRO A 206 -9.75 -15.55 -14.72
N LYS A 207 -8.47 -15.19 -14.54
CA LYS A 207 -7.42 -16.06 -13.96
C LYS A 207 -7.15 -15.76 -12.48
N ASN A 208 -7.97 -14.94 -11.83
CA ASN A 208 -7.79 -14.63 -10.41
C ASN A 208 -8.16 -15.86 -9.55
N GLN A 209 -7.13 -16.63 -9.18
CA GLN A 209 -7.29 -17.86 -8.42
C GLN A 209 -7.88 -17.60 -7.03
N ARG A 210 -7.53 -16.49 -6.36
CA ARG A 210 -8.05 -16.17 -5.03
C ARG A 210 -9.56 -15.91 -5.05
N ALA A 211 -10.09 -15.34 -6.13
CA ALA A 211 -11.53 -15.19 -6.34
C ALA A 211 -12.22 -16.55 -6.57
N GLU A 212 -11.59 -17.45 -7.32
CA GLU A 212 -12.09 -18.82 -7.52
C GLU A 212 -12.11 -19.61 -6.21
N ASP A 213 -11.02 -19.54 -5.43
CA ASP A 213 -10.93 -20.14 -4.10
C ASP A 213 -11.99 -19.58 -3.16
N GLY A 214 -12.27 -18.27 -3.23
CA GLY A 214 -13.34 -17.61 -2.46
C GLY A 214 -14.73 -18.16 -2.76
N LEU A 215 -15.07 -18.32 -4.03
CA LEU A 215 -16.34 -18.93 -4.46
C LEU A 215 -16.44 -20.40 -4.04
N ALA A 216 -15.35 -21.16 -4.14
CA ALA A 216 -15.31 -22.55 -3.69
C ALA A 216 -15.58 -22.67 -2.19
N ARG A 217 -14.95 -21.82 -1.37
CA ARG A 217 -15.20 -21.78 0.09
C ARG A 217 -16.67 -21.50 0.42
N ILE A 218 -17.32 -20.56 -0.28
CA ILE A 218 -18.74 -20.28 -0.05
C ILE A 218 -19.61 -21.49 -0.39
N ASN A 219 -19.36 -22.16 -1.53
CA ASN A 219 -20.11 -23.36 -1.90
C ASN A 219 -19.94 -24.50 -0.88
N GLU A 220 -18.76 -24.63 -0.28
CA GLU A 220 -18.50 -25.60 0.79
C GLU A 220 -19.28 -25.26 2.06
N LEU A 221 -19.32 -23.99 2.47
CA LEU A 221 -20.13 -23.52 3.60
C LEU A 221 -21.63 -23.77 3.37
N GLU A 222 -22.12 -23.55 2.14
CA GLU A 222 -23.51 -23.87 1.78
C GLU A 222 -23.81 -25.36 1.83
N SER A 223 -22.84 -26.20 1.47
CA SER A 223 -22.98 -27.65 1.42
C SER A 223 -22.82 -28.33 2.79
N SER A 224 -22.02 -27.75 3.70
CA SER A 224 -21.74 -28.31 5.03
C SER A 224 -22.91 -28.18 6.01
N GLY A 225 -23.92 -27.39 5.68
CA GLY A 225 -25.11 -27.21 6.53
C GLY A 225 -24.85 -26.36 7.77
N GLU A 226 -23.69 -25.69 7.87
CA GLU A 226 -23.40 -24.66 8.88
C GLU A 226 -24.29 -23.41 8.73
N LEU A 227 -25.18 -23.40 7.74
CA LEU A 227 -26.09 -22.31 7.35
C LEU A 227 -27.57 -22.52 7.70
N GLN A 228 -27.90 -23.41 8.65
CA GLN A 228 -29.28 -23.49 9.15
C GLN A 228 -29.45 -22.75 10.47
N ASP A 229 -29.35 -21.42 10.43
CA ASP A 229 -30.30 -20.56 11.12
C ASP A 229 -30.46 -19.27 10.29
N ASP A 230 -31.67 -18.73 10.25
CA ASP A 230 -32.08 -17.47 9.58
C ASP A 230 -32.47 -17.46 8.09
N ARG A 231 -32.67 -18.61 7.42
CA ARG A 231 -33.59 -18.62 6.26
C ARG A 231 -35.06 -18.65 6.75
N VAL A 232 -35.46 -17.64 7.52
CA VAL A 232 -36.88 -17.35 7.76
C VAL A 232 -37.47 -16.76 6.47
N ASN A 233 -38.06 -17.67 5.69
CA ASN A 233 -39.35 -17.50 5.03
C ASN A 233 -39.61 -16.13 4.36
N ILE A 234 -39.09 -15.92 3.14
CA ILE A 234 -39.70 -14.98 2.20
C ILE A 234 -40.95 -15.67 1.61
N GLN A 235 -42.01 -15.73 2.41
CA GLN A 235 -43.37 -15.84 1.90
C GLN A 235 -43.88 -14.41 1.68
N SER A 236 -44.18 -14.12 0.41
CA SER A 236 -45.13 -13.11 -0.09
C SER A 236 -45.49 -11.97 0.87
N PHE A 237 -44.94 -10.78 0.59
CA PHE A 237 -45.44 -9.51 1.08
C PHE A 237 -46.92 -9.34 0.73
N ASP A 238 -47.79 -9.34 1.74
CA ASP A 238 -49.08 -8.65 1.78
C ASP A 238 -49.57 -8.63 3.25
N ASP A 239 -49.05 -7.70 4.06
CA ASP A 239 -49.80 -6.78 4.93
C ASP A 239 -48.87 -6.04 5.93
N PRO A 240 -49.08 -4.75 6.21
CA PRO A 240 -48.24 -3.95 7.10
C PRO A 240 -48.84 -3.86 8.51
N ASN A 241 -48.32 -4.65 9.45
CA ASN A 241 -48.26 -4.33 10.89
C ASN A 241 -47.69 -5.52 11.66
N GLU A 242 -46.51 -5.36 12.25
CA GLU A 242 -46.31 -5.51 13.70
C GLU A 242 -44.83 -5.33 14.08
N LEU A 243 -44.59 -4.43 15.03
CA LEU A 243 -43.37 -4.38 15.82
C LEU A 243 -43.29 -5.63 16.69
N SER A 244 -42.12 -6.27 16.74
CA SER A 244 -41.56 -6.69 18.04
C SER A 244 -40.06 -6.96 17.96
N THR A 245 -39.38 -6.35 18.92
CA THR A 245 -38.00 -6.53 19.35
C THR A 245 -37.70 -7.96 19.78
N THR A 246 -36.53 -8.51 19.44
CA THR A 246 -35.73 -9.29 20.40
C THR A 246 -34.25 -9.20 20.05
N GLN A 247 -33.47 -8.79 21.06
CA GLN A 247 -32.03 -8.94 21.13
C GLN A 247 -31.73 -10.41 21.51
N SER A 248 -30.72 -11.01 20.89
CA SER A 248 -29.98 -12.10 21.53
C SER A 248 -28.50 -12.02 21.15
N HIS A 249 -27.72 -11.58 22.14
CA HIS A 249 -26.28 -11.79 22.20
C HIS A 249 -25.97 -13.28 22.21
N SER A 250 -25.03 -13.70 21.37
CA SER A 250 -24.25 -14.91 21.61
C SER A 250 -22.82 -14.70 21.15
N GLU A 251 -21.89 -14.67 22.11
CA GLU A 251 -20.46 -14.78 21.88
C GLU A 251 -20.11 -16.23 21.47
N PRO A 252 -19.05 -16.41 20.67
CA PRO A 252 -18.24 -17.61 20.82
C PRO A 252 -16.76 -17.28 21.07
N GLY A 253 -16.30 -17.65 22.28
CA GLY A 253 -15.23 -18.64 22.42
C GLY A 253 -13.81 -18.19 22.09
N ASP A 254 -13.09 -17.83 23.15
CA ASP A 254 -11.63 -17.76 23.21
C ASP A 254 -10.92 -19.00 22.61
N SER A 255 -9.93 -18.77 21.74
CA SER A 255 -8.58 -19.36 21.89
C SER A 255 -7.62 -19.00 20.75
N PHE A 256 -6.95 -17.84 20.83
CA PHE A 256 -5.65 -17.67 20.17
C PHE A 256 -4.72 -16.81 21.04
N VAL A 257 -3.93 -17.50 21.86
CA VAL A 257 -2.82 -16.90 22.63
C VAL A 257 -1.61 -16.78 21.70
N PHE A 258 -1.14 -15.56 21.44
CA PHE A 258 0.21 -15.33 20.93
C PHE A 258 0.94 -14.34 21.84
N ASN A 259 2.06 -14.82 22.40
CA ASN A 259 2.99 -14.12 23.27
C ASN A 259 3.41 -12.75 22.72
N THR A 260 3.31 -11.72 23.55
CA THR A 260 3.94 -10.42 23.35
C THR A 260 5.23 -10.32 24.17
N PRO A 261 6.32 -9.73 23.63
CA PRO A 261 7.33 -9.11 24.46
C PRO A 261 7.03 -7.61 24.61
N SER A 262 7.36 -7.13 25.80
CA SER A 262 7.09 -5.81 26.37
C SER A 262 7.65 -4.61 25.59
N SER A 263 6.93 -3.51 25.75
CA SER A 263 7.18 -2.12 25.35
C SER A 263 8.62 -1.61 25.50
N SER A 264 9.01 -0.69 24.60
CA SER A 264 9.81 0.48 24.98
C SER A 264 9.53 1.70 24.08
N THR A 265 9.07 2.76 24.76
CA THR A 265 9.23 4.20 24.47
C THR A 265 9.00 4.69 23.04
N MET A 266 7.80 5.23 22.80
CA MET A 266 7.52 6.19 21.73
C MET A 266 8.45 7.40 21.85
N ASP A 267 9.08 7.76 20.73
CA ASP A 267 9.91 8.95 20.57
C ASP A 267 8.99 10.14 20.26
N THR A 268 8.62 10.89 21.30
CA THR A 268 7.58 11.95 21.31
C THR A 268 7.79 13.03 20.24
N SER A 269 9.02 13.23 19.77
CA SER A 269 9.35 14.24 18.75
C SER A 269 8.77 13.93 17.37
N PHE A 270 8.62 12.64 17.01
CA PHE A 270 8.07 12.25 15.71
C PHE A 270 6.54 12.46 15.65
N SER A 271 5.84 12.14 16.74
CA SER A 271 4.39 12.36 16.85
C SER A 271 4.02 13.85 16.85
N ILE A 272 4.85 14.71 17.45
CA ILE A 272 4.61 16.17 17.50
C ILE A 272 4.83 16.81 16.13
N MET A 273 5.84 16.40 15.36
CA MET A 273 6.02 16.91 14.00
C MET A 273 4.83 16.54 13.10
N LEU A 274 4.39 15.28 13.14
CA LEU A 274 3.25 14.82 12.35
C LEU A 274 1.96 15.55 12.75
N GLN A 275 1.74 15.78 14.05
CA GLN A 275 0.58 16.54 14.54
C GLN A 275 0.61 18.02 14.15
N ASN A 276 1.79 18.63 14.01
CA ASN A 276 1.89 20.03 13.58
C ASN A 276 1.61 20.19 12.08
N THR A 277 2.00 19.22 11.24
CA THR A 277 1.59 19.17 9.83
C THR A 277 0.09 18.95 9.62
N LEU A 278 -0.60 18.35 10.59
CA LEU A 278 -2.05 18.08 10.56
C LEU A 278 -2.93 19.22 11.11
N ARG A 279 -2.33 20.36 11.51
CA ARG A 279 -3.04 21.45 12.22
C ARG A 279 -2.99 22.81 11.55
N GLU A 280 -2.43 22.93 10.36
CA GLU A 280 -2.43 24.20 9.63
C GLU A 280 -3.60 24.28 8.65
N ASP A 281 -4.74 24.75 9.17
CA ASP A 281 -5.74 25.58 8.48
C ASP A 281 -5.79 26.95 9.18
#